data_AF-A0A815SDX0-F1
#
_entry.id   AF-A0A815SDX0-F1
#
_cell.length_a   1.000
_cell.length_b   1.000
_cell.length_c   1.000
_cell.angle_alpha   90.00
_cell.angle_beta   90.00
_cell.angle_gamma   90.00
#
_symmetry.space_group_name_H-M   'P 1'
#
loop_
_entity.id
_entity.type
_entity.pdbx_description
1 polymer ?
#
loop_
_entity_poly.entity_id
_entity_poly.type
_entity_poly.pdbx_seq_one_letter_code
_entity_poly.pdbx_strand_id
1 'polypeptide(L)'
;MATTNNISSIDIHNLSFIKSNKNEPLLVLNNYVYKRNKTTAKRKYWVCVIRGCQVYVHTTLSNEYAGGGTDLHSHAPNPELVQVKKVRQKMKERALNEVTLIGMIYEEEIAKSSMTRSALAIFPTNSEIYQGVAKARRKAAPELPQSCFFTIPDIYKSTIDGKRFLLYDGSPIRRERILLFGNDDQLDLLFDSHTVFMDGTFSKAPHNFCQIYIIHAVNFDICLTCVYGLLMIKKSIVYKQIFVELKQIASQRGKSFSPASIITDFEPAVLPVLKS
;
A
#
# COMPACT_ATOMS: atom_id res chain seq x y z
N MET A 1 -38.08 -2.12 -58.78
CA MET A 1 -38.67 -1.49 -57.59
C MET A 1 -37.73 -1.76 -56.43
N ALA A 2 -37.07 -0.70 -55.96
CA ALA A 2 -35.96 -0.80 -55.01
C ALA A 2 -36.48 -1.07 -53.59
N THR A 3 -35.92 -2.10 -52.97
CA THR A 3 -36.02 -2.44 -51.55
C THR A 3 -35.30 -1.39 -50.71
N THR A 4 -36.05 -0.60 -49.96
CA THR A 4 -35.53 0.30 -48.92
C THR A 4 -35.29 -0.49 -47.63
N ASN A 5 -34.06 -0.97 -47.44
CA ASN A 5 -33.59 -1.43 -46.13
C ASN A 5 -33.20 -0.23 -45.29
N ASN A 6 -34.10 0.12 -44.37
CA ASN A 6 -33.90 1.14 -43.35
C ASN A 6 -33.07 0.53 -42.22
N ILE A 7 -31.74 0.64 -42.28
CA ILE A 7 -30.84 0.29 -41.18
C ILE A 7 -30.50 1.58 -40.46
N SER A 8 -31.29 1.92 -39.44
CA SER A 8 -30.93 2.92 -38.44
C SER A 8 -29.77 2.39 -37.61
N SER A 9 -28.55 2.79 -37.97
CA SER A 9 -27.31 2.53 -37.24
C SER A 9 -27.33 3.23 -35.89
N ILE A 10 -27.60 2.49 -34.82
CA ILE A 10 -27.31 2.92 -33.45
C ILE A 10 -25.79 2.74 -33.26
N ASP A 11 -25.03 3.81 -33.51
CA ASP A 11 -23.61 3.85 -33.14
C ASP A 11 -23.49 3.83 -31.61
N ILE A 12 -23.28 2.65 -31.04
CA ILE A 12 -22.95 2.50 -29.63
C ILE A 12 -21.51 2.96 -29.45
N HIS A 13 -21.33 4.27 -29.26
CA HIS A 13 -20.05 4.86 -28.89
C HIS A 13 -19.57 4.23 -27.57
N ASN A 14 -18.45 3.49 -27.62
CA ASN A 14 -17.84 2.91 -26.42
C ASN A 14 -17.08 4.00 -25.67
N LEU A 15 -17.81 4.70 -24.79
CA LEU A 15 -17.32 5.81 -24.00
C LEU A 15 -16.93 5.33 -22.58
N SER A 16 -15.69 5.59 -22.19
CA SER A 16 -15.21 5.34 -20.82
C SER A 16 -14.21 6.40 -20.39
N PHE A 17 -13.94 6.46 -19.08
CA PHE A 17 -12.95 7.38 -18.53
C PHE A 17 -11.82 6.63 -17.85
N ILE A 18 -10.61 7.13 -18.05
CA ILE A 18 -9.40 6.67 -17.35
C ILE A 18 -8.68 7.87 -16.75
N LYS A 19 -7.77 7.64 -15.81
CA LYS A 19 -6.98 8.72 -15.19
C LYS A 19 -5.60 8.82 -15.84
N SER A 20 -5.10 10.04 -15.99
CA SER A 20 -3.71 10.32 -16.35
C SER A 20 -2.77 10.09 -15.16
N ASN A 21 -1.46 10.13 -15.39
CA ASN A 21 -0.45 10.06 -14.32
C ASN A 21 -0.62 11.18 -13.27
N LYS A 22 -1.18 12.33 -13.68
CA LYS A 22 -1.49 13.48 -12.81
C LYS A 22 -2.87 13.39 -12.15
N ASN A 23 -3.56 12.26 -12.27
CA ASN A 23 -4.91 12.02 -11.76
C ASN A 23 -6.02 12.83 -12.47
N GLU A 24 -5.69 13.56 -13.54
CA GLU A 24 -6.66 14.23 -14.40
C GLU A 24 -7.44 13.21 -15.27
N PRO A 25 -8.75 13.43 -15.50
CA PRO A 25 -9.55 12.54 -16.33
C PRO A 25 -9.11 12.60 -17.80
N LEU A 26 -9.09 11.44 -18.43
CA LEU A 26 -8.94 11.24 -19.86
C LEU A 26 -10.19 10.52 -20.36
N LEU A 27 -10.73 11.01 -21.46
CA LEU A 27 -11.85 10.38 -22.15
C LEU A 27 -11.30 9.30 -23.09
N VAL A 28 -11.94 8.14 -23.09
CA VAL A 28 -11.72 7.08 -24.07
C VAL A 28 -12.99 6.93 -24.87
N LEU A 29 -12.91 7.12 -26.19
CA LEU A 29 -14.01 6.94 -27.11
C LEU A 29 -13.53 6.07 -28.26
N ASN A 30 -14.15 4.91 -28.48
CA ASN A 30 -13.80 3.98 -29.55
C ASN A 30 -12.28 3.65 -29.60
N ASN A 31 -11.67 3.45 -28.43
CA ASN A 31 -10.23 3.20 -28.23
C ASN A 31 -9.27 4.36 -28.58
N TYR A 32 -9.79 5.55 -28.85
CA TYR A 32 -9.02 6.79 -28.90
C TYR A 32 -9.01 7.48 -27.54
N VAL A 33 -7.89 8.08 -27.17
CA VAL A 33 -7.71 8.75 -25.88
C VAL A 33 -7.64 10.26 -26.08
N TYR A 34 -8.45 10.98 -25.31
CA TYR A 34 -8.56 12.44 -25.34
C TYR A 34 -8.25 13.03 -23.97
N LYS A 35 -7.56 14.17 -23.97
CA LYS A 35 -7.33 15.01 -22.78
C LYS A 35 -8.31 16.16 -22.76
N ARG A 36 -8.72 16.56 -21.55
CA ARG A 36 -9.57 17.74 -21.38
C ARG A 36 -8.81 19.00 -21.81
N ASN A 37 -9.44 19.79 -22.68
CA ASN A 37 -8.90 21.07 -23.15
C ASN A 37 -9.54 22.23 -22.39
N LYS A 38 -10.88 22.31 -22.39
CA LYS A 38 -11.63 23.36 -21.70
C LYS A 38 -13.00 22.85 -21.22
N THR A 39 -13.53 23.52 -20.22
CA THR A 39 -14.90 23.31 -19.72
C THR A 39 -15.66 24.62 -19.83
N THR A 40 -16.86 24.58 -20.40
CA THR A 40 -17.79 25.72 -20.45
C THR A 40 -18.98 25.44 -19.54
N ALA A 41 -19.86 26.43 -19.36
CA ALA A 41 -21.07 26.29 -18.55
C ALA A 41 -22.04 25.19 -19.05
N LYS A 42 -21.87 24.69 -20.28
CA LYS A 42 -22.75 23.67 -20.88
C LYS A 42 -22.04 22.37 -21.25
N ARG A 43 -20.73 22.41 -21.55
CA ARG A 43 -20.02 21.27 -22.19
C ARG A 43 -18.57 21.16 -21.73
N LYS A 44 -18.02 19.95 -21.80
CA LYS A 44 -16.58 19.67 -21.65
C LYS A 44 -16.00 19.36 -23.03
N TYR A 45 -14.87 19.98 -23.37
CA TYR A 45 -14.18 19.78 -24.65
C TYR A 45 -12.92 18.98 -24.43
N TRP A 46 -12.73 17.98 -25.28
CA TRP A 46 -11.65 17.00 -25.21
C TRP A 46 -10.92 16.97 -26.55
N VAL A 47 -9.59 16.94 -26.52
CA VAL A 47 -8.75 16.90 -27.73
C VAL A 47 -7.91 15.63 -27.70
N CYS A 48 -7.61 15.07 -28.88
CA CYS A 48 -6.77 13.88 -28.97
C CYS A 48 -5.43 14.08 -28.25
N VAL A 49 -4.94 13.03 -27.58
CA VAL A 49 -3.66 13.06 -26.87
C VAL A 49 -2.45 13.01 -27.82
N ILE A 50 -2.60 12.43 -29.01
CA ILE A 50 -1.53 12.30 -29.99
C ILE A 50 -1.21 13.68 -30.60
N ARG A 51 0.07 14.07 -30.54
CA ARG A 51 0.54 15.34 -31.11
C ARG A 51 0.33 15.34 -32.63
N GLY A 52 -0.16 16.45 -33.16
CA GLY A 52 -0.48 16.59 -34.59
C GLY A 52 -1.86 16.05 -34.98
N CYS A 53 -2.56 15.32 -34.10
CA CYS A 53 -3.96 14.97 -34.32
C CYS A 53 -4.87 16.15 -33.92
N GLN A 54 -5.72 16.60 -34.84
CA GLN A 54 -6.61 17.75 -34.63
C GLN A 54 -8.03 17.35 -34.19
N VAL A 55 -8.28 16.06 -34.01
CA VAL A 55 -9.60 15.56 -33.62
C VAL A 55 -9.94 15.99 -32.20
N TYR A 56 -11.17 16.48 -32.03
CA TYR A 56 -11.73 16.86 -30.76
C TYR A 56 -13.15 16.36 -30.62
N VAL A 57 -13.58 16.13 -29.39
CA VAL A 57 -14.95 15.72 -29.05
C VAL A 57 -15.43 16.54 -27.86
N HIS A 58 -16.73 16.57 -27.64
CA HIS A 58 -17.30 17.22 -26.48
C HIS A 58 -18.35 16.33 -25.82
N THR A 59 -18.41 16.44 -24.50
CA THR A 59 -19.39 15.75 -23.67
C THR A 59 -20.26 16.78 -22.96
N THR A 60 -21.44 16.34 -22.51
CA THR A 60 -22.23 17.07 -21.52
C THR A 60 -21.44 17.23 -20.21
N LEU A 61 -21.93 18.06 -19.30
CA LEU A 61 -21.37 18.15 -17.95
C LEU A 61 -21.50 16.84 -17.17
N SER A 62 -22.54 16.05 -17.47
CA SER A 62 -22.80 14.69 -16.96
C SER A 62 -21.92 13.60 -17.61
N ASN A 63 -20.97 13.97 -18.47
CA ASN A 63 -20.03 13.07 -19.16
C ASN A 63 -20.63 12.18 -20.26
N GLU A 64 -21.78 12.56 -20.81
CA GLU A 64 -22.37 11.86 -21.95
C GLU A 64 -21.81 12.42 -23.27
N TYR A 65 -21.64 11.57 -24.27
CA TYR A 65 -21.19 12.01 -25.58
C TYR A 65 -22.19 13.00 -26.18
N ALA A 66 -21.71 14.16 -26.63
CA ALA A 66 -22.56 15.25 -27.13
C ALA A 66 -22.18 15.71 -28.56
N GLY A 67 -21.21 15.04 -29.19
CA GLY A 67 -20.72 15.34 -30.54
C GLY A 67 -19.22 15.65 -30.61
N GLY A 68 -18.70 15.97 -31.79
CA GLY A 68 -17.28 16.24 -32.00
C GLY A 68 -16.95 16.97 -33.31
N GLY A 69 -15.66 17.21 -33.52
CA GLY A 69 -15.09 17.70 -34.77
C GLY A 69 -14.97 16.57 -35.81
N THR A 70 -13.99 16.66 -36.72
CA THR A 70 -13.76 15.62 -37.74
C THR A 70 -13.48 14.25 -37.10
N ASP A 71 -14.18 13.20 -37.55
CA ASP A 71 -14.02 11.84 -37.01
C ASP A 71 -12.74 11.12 -37.49
N LEU A 72 -12.07 11.66 -38.52
CA LEU A 72 -10.90 11.04 -39.10
C LEU A 72 -9.63 11.38 -38.31
N HIS A 73 -9.21 10.46 -37.46
CA HIS A 73 -7.89 10.50 -36.83
C HIS A 73 -6.78 10.28 -37.87
N SER A 74 -5.66 10.98 -37.71
CA SER A 74 -4.43 10.77 -38.48
C SER A 74 -3.61 9.58 -38.00
N HIS A 75 -4.17 8.73 -37.14
CA HIS A 75 -3.52 7.58 -36.54
C HIS A 75 -4.55 6.52 -36.19
N ALA A 76 -4.11 5.26 -36.11
CA ALA A 76 -4.95 4.15 -35.68
C ALA A 76 -5.31 4.27 -34.17
N PRO A 77 -6.43 3.67 -33.74
CA PRO A 77 -6.73 3.51 -32.32
C PRO A 77 -5.74 2.53 -31.67
N ASN A 78 -5.54 2.64 -30.36
CA ASN A 78 -4.62 1.75 -29.62
C ASN A 78 -5.34 1.14 -28.41
N PRO A 79 -6.14 0.07 -28.62
CA PRO A 79 -6.88 -0.59 -27.55
C PRO A 79 -5.96 -1.21 -26.49
N GLU A 80 -4.77 -1.67 -26.86
CA GLU A 80 -3.79 -2.26 -25.95
C GLU A 80 -3.32 -1.25 -24.90
N LEU A 81 -2.96 -0.03 -25.32
CA LEU A 81 -2.59 1.05 -24.41
C LEU A 81 -3.74 1.45 -23.48
N VAL A 82 -4.98 1.40 -23.97
CA VAL A 82 -6.16 1.65 -23.16
C VAL A 82 -6.30 0.56 -22.08
N GLN A 83 -6.18 -0.72 -22.45
CA GLN A 83 -6.21 -1.83 -21.50
C GLN A 83 -5.12 -1.70 -20.43
N VAL A 84 -3.87 -1.47 -20.84
CA VAL A 84 -2.72 -1.25 -19.93
C VAL A 84 -3.02 -0.14 -18.94
N LYS A 85 -3.53 1.01 -19.40
CA LYS A 85 -3.86 2.14 -18.53
C LYS A 85 -4.97 1.81 -17.53
N LYS A 86 -6.00 1.07 -17.94
CA LYS A 86 -7.09 0.63 -17.05
C LYS A 86 -6.59 -0.26 -15.93
N VAL A 87 -5.77 -1.27 -16.26
CA VAL A 87 -5.19 -2.18 -15.26
C VAL A 87 -4.25 -1.45 -14.30
N ARG A 88 -3.38 -0.57 -14.82
CA ARG A 88 -2.50 0.26 -13.98
C ARG A 88 -3.28 1.18 -13.04
N GLN A 89 -4.40 1.72 -13.50
CA GLN A 89 -5.27 2.54 -12.65
C GLN A 89 -5.85 1.71 -11.50
N LYS A 90 -6.36 0.50 -11.79
CA LYS A 90 -6.85 -0.42 -10.75
C LYS A 90 -5.76 -0.77 -9.73
N MET A 91 -4.57 -1.15 -10.19
CA MET A 91 -3.43 -1.42 -9.30
C MET A 91 -3.10 -0.23 -8.39
N LYS A 92 -3.12 1.00 -8.94
CA LYS A 92 -2.88 2.21 -8.16
C LYS A 92 -3.99 2.49 -7.15
N GLU A 93 -5.25 2.28 -7.53
CA GLU A 93 -6.41 2.45 -6.64
C GLU A 93 -6.36 1.44 -5.50
N ARG A 94 -6.17 0.14 -5.80
CA ARG A 94 -5.97 -0.90 -4.79
C ARG A 94 -4.81 -0.57 -3.86
N ALA A 95 -3.67 -0.19 -4.40
CA ALA A 95 -2.51 0.10 -3.57
C ALA A 95 -2.66 1.34 -2.67
N LEU A 96 -3.56 2.28 -2.98
CA LEU A 96 -3.85 3.42 -2.12
C LEU A 96 -4.87 3.09 -1.02
N ASN A 97 -5.74 2.10 -1.26
CA ASN A 97 -6.84 1.74 -0.37
C ASN A 97 -6.58 0.45 0.42
N GLU A 98 -5.59 -0.34 0.01
CA GLU A 98 -5.21 -1.63 0.60
C GLU A 98 -3.74 -1.59 1.03
N VAL A 99 -3.43 -2.32 2.10
CA VAL A 99 -2.05 -2.53 2.57
C VAL A 99 -1.37 -3.76 1.96
N THR A 100 -2.07 -4.49 1.08
CA THR A 100 -1.55 -5.62 0.30
C THR A 100 -0.21 -5.26 -0.36
N LEU A 101 0.73 -6.19 -0.39
CA LEU A 101 2.04 -5.96 -1.03
C LEU A 101 1.84 -5.63 -2.52
N ILE A 102 2.61 -4.65 -3.03
CA ILE A 102 2.45 -4.18 -4.41
C ILE A 102 2.71 -5.32 -5.40
N GLY A 103 3.65 -6.22 -5.11
CA GLY A 103 3.90 -7.41 -5.93
C GLY A 103 2.69 -8.34 -6.02
N MET A 104 1.99 -8.57 -4.90
CA MET A 104 0.76 -9.38 -4.87
C MET A 104 -0.37 -8.69 -5.65
N ILE A 105 -0.54 -7.36 -5.49
CA ILE A 105 -1.48 -6.58 -6.31
C ILE A 105 -1.14 -6.72 -7.80
N TYR A 106 0.14 -6.66 -8.16
CA TYR A 106 0.59 -6.80 -9.54
C TYR A 106 0.21 -8.15 -10.14
N GLU A 107 0.55 -9.24 -9.45
CA GLU A 107 0.26 -10.61 -9.88
C GLU A 107 -1.26 -10.86 -10.00
N GLU A 108 -2.03 -10.49 -8.98
CA GLU A 108 -3.49 -10.66 -8.98
C GLU A 108 -4.17 -9.87 -10.08
N GLU A 109 -3.81 -8.59 -10.27
CA GLU A 109 -4.47 -7.75 -11.28
C GLU A 109 -4.11 -8.21 -12.69
N ILE A 110 -2.88 -8.67 -12.93
CA ILE A 110 -2.53 -9.27 -14.22
C ILE A 110 -3.35 -10.53 -14.46
N ALA A 111 -3.41 -11.44 -13.48
CA ALA A 111 -4.20 -12.66 -13.59
C ALA A 111 -5.68 -12.39 -13.86
N LYS A 112 -6.27 -11.37 -13.21
CA LYS A 112 -7.69 -10.97 -13.39
C LYS A 112 -7.95 -10.23 -14.71
N SER A 113 -6.96 -9.55 -15.26
CA SER A 113 -7.16 -8.56 -16.33
C SER A 113 -7.51 -9.13 -17.71
N SER A 114 -7.35 -10.44 -17.95
CA SER A 114 -7.58 -11.09 -19.26
C SER A 114 -6.99 -10.30 -20.44
N MET A 115 -5.80 -9.74 -20.26
CA MET A 115 -5.14 -8.89 -21.26
C MET A 115 -4.69 -9.68 -22.49
N THR A 116 -4.67 -9.03 -23.66
CA THR A 116 -4.12 -9.62 -24.89
C THR A 116 -2.61 -9.78 -24.78
N ARG A 117 -2.02 -10.73 -25.54
CA ARG A 117 -0.55 -10.90 -25.59
C ARG A 117 0.17 -9.61 -25.98
N SER A 118 -0.37 -8.87 -26.94
CA SER A 118 0.18 -7.58 -27.38
C SER A 118 0.14 -6.54 -26.25
N ALA A 119 -0.93 -6.51 -25.46
CA ALA A 119 -1.04 -5.60 -24.33
C ALA A 119 -0.11 -5.99 -23.18
N LEU A 120 0.10 -7.29 -22.94
CA LEU A 120 1.07 -7.81 -21.96
C LEU A 120 2.52 -7.48 -22.37
N ALA A 121 2.85 -7.56 -23.65
CA ALA A 121 4.18 -7.26 -24.16
C ALA A 121 4.60 -5.80 -23.93
N ILE A 122 3.65 -4.87 -23.92
CA ILE A 122 3.87 -3.45 -23.62
C ILE A 122 3.55 -3.09 -22.16
N PHE A 123 3.13 -4.06 -21.34
CA PHE A 123 2.79 -3.80 -19.95
C PHE A 123 4.07 -3.55 -19.14
N PRO A 124 4.09 -2.53 -18.26
CA PRO A 124 5.27 -2.27 -17.46
C PRO A 124 5.63 -3.44 -16.55
N THR A 125 6.91 -3.56 -16.27
CA THR A 125 7.44 -4.54 -15.32
C THR A 125 6.93 -4.27 -13.91
N ASN A 126 6.98 -5.29 -13.05
CA ASN A 126 6.62 -5.15 -11.63
C ASN A 126 7.43 -4.02 -10.95
N SER A 127 8.72 -3.88 -11.28
CA SER A 127 9.59 -2.81 -10.75
C SER A 127 9.10 -1.41 -11.12
N GLU A 128 8.70 -1.19 -12.38
CA GLU A 128 8.19 0.12 -12.83
C GLU A 128 6.84 0.47 -12.19
N ILE A 129 5.96 -0.53 -12.05
CA ILE A 129 4.70 -0.37 -11.31
C ILE A 129 5.00 -0.06 -9.84
N TYR A 130 5.92 -0.81 -9.22
CA TYR A 130 6.32 -0.64 -7.83
C TYR A 130 6.76 0.79 -7.55
N GLN A 131 7.65 1.37 -8.36
CA GLN A 131 8.13 2.74 -8.15
C GLN A 131 6.99 3.78 -8.21
N GLY A 132 6.10 3.66 -9.20
CA GLY A 132 4.97 4.57 -9.36
C GLY A 132 3.95 4.47 -8.22
N VAL A 133 3.65 3.24 -7.81
CA VAL A 133 2.69 2.93 -6.74
C VAL A 133 3.25 3.29 -5.37
N ALA A 134 4.51 2.94 -5.08
CA ALA A 134 5.18 3.29 -3.83
C ALA A 134 5.25 4.82 -3.65
N LYS A 135 5.50 5.57 -4.74
CA LYS A 135 5.43 7.03 -4.70
C LYS A 135 4.02 7.54 -4.37
N ALA A 136 2.98 6.90 -4.89
CA ALA A 136 1.60 7.26 -4.57
C ALA A 136 1.27 6.97 -3.09
N ARG A 137 1.68 5.80 -2.57
CA ARG A 137 1.55 5.46 -1.13
C ARG A 137 2.24 6.47 -0.23
N ARG A 138 3.49 6.82 -0.53
CA ARG A 138 4.23 7.84 0.25
C ARG A 138 3.54 9.20 0.27
N LYS A 139 2.82 9.57 -0.79
CA LYS A 139 2.07 10.83 -0.85
C LYS A 139 0.76 10.77 -0.04
N ALA A 140 0.16 9.59 0.10
CA ALA A 140 -1.05 9.38 0.89
C ALA A 140 -0.76 9.09 2.37
N ALA A 141 0.44 8.60 2.68
CA ALA A 141 0.88 8.39 4.05
C ALA A 141 1.01 9.74 4.79
N PRO A 142 0.73 9.78 6.10
CA PRO A 142 1.03 10.93 6.94
C PRO A 142 2.52 11.31 6.84
N GLU A 143 2.80 12.60 7.03
CA GLU A 143 4.18 13.05 7.13
C GLU A 143 4.91 12.31 8.25
N LEU A 144 6.17 11.97 8.00
CA LEU A 144 6.99 11.33 9.03
C LEU A 144 7.13 12.28 10.22
N PRO A 145 6.97 11.78 11.45
CA PRO A 145 7.06 12.62 12.62
C PRO A 145 8.47 13.20 12.77
N GLN A 146 8.57 14.48 13.14
CA GLN A 146 9.85 15.16 13.35
C GLN A 146 10.48 14.85 14.71
N SER A 147 9.73 14.24 15.63
CA SER A 147 10.23 13.81 16.93
C SER A 147 9.66 12.44 17.29
N CYS A 148 10.19 11.83 18.34
CA CYS A 148 9.68 10.61 18.96
C CYS A 148 8.40 10.80 19.79
N PHE A 149 7.95 12.04 20.05
CA PHE A 149 6.77 12.34 20.89
C PHE A 149 5.51 12.65 20.08
N PHE A 150 5.33 11.96 18.96
CA PHE A 150 4.13 12.09 18.13
C PHE A 150 2.97 11.24 18.68
N THR A 151 1.74 11.72 18.50
CA THR A 151 0.55 10.90 18.74
C THR A 151 0.45 9.86 17.62
N ILE A 152 0.33 8.57 17.97
CA ILE A 152 0.12 7.50 17.01
C ILE A 152 -1.35 7.56 16.54
N PRO A 153 -1.63 7.75 15.24
CA PRO A 153 -2.99 7.62 14.69
C PRO A 153 -3.61 6.25 15.02
N ASP A 154 -4.92 6.23 15.29
CA ASP A 154 -5.62 4.99 15.70
C ASP A 154 -5.54 3.88 14.65
N ILE A 155 -5.48 4.26 13.36
CA ILE A 155 -5.28 3.32 12.24
C ILE A 155 -3.99 2.50 12.33
N TYR A 156 -3.00 2.93 13.11
CA TYR A 156 -1.73 2.22 13.33
C TYR A 156 -1.65 1.50 14.68
N LYS A 157 -2.69 1.63 15.52
CA LYS A 157 -2.77 0.92 16.80
C LYS A 157 -3.39 -0.47 16.66
N SER A 158 -4.03 -0.73 15.52
CA SER A 158 -4.69 -1.99 15.21
C SER A 158 -4.19 -2.56 13.88
N THR A 159 -4.35 -3.87 13.73
CA THR A 159 -4.18 -4.57 12.46
C THR A 159 -5.31 -4.23 11.48
N ILE A 160 -5.20 -4.72 10.24
CA ILE A 160 -6.17 -4.47 9.16
C ILE A 160 -7.55 -5.01 9.51
N ASP A 161 -7.59 -6.16 10.20
CA ASP A 161 -8.80 -6.81 10.71
C ASP A 161 -9.30 -6.21 12.03
N GLY A 162 -8.71 -5.09 12.48
CA GLY A 162 -9.16 -4.36 13.66
C GLY A 162 -8.70 -4.93 15.00
N LYS A 163 -7.88 -6.00 15.01
CA LYS A 163 -7.29 -6.52 16.24
C LYS A 163 -6.22 -5.57 16.78
N ARG A 164 -5.99 -5.62 18.08
CA ARG A 164 -4.99 -4.77 18.73
C ARG A 164 -3.59 -5.10 18.20
N PHE A 165 -2.80 -4.06 17.98
CA PHE A 165 -1.41 -4.18 17.55
C PHE A 165 -0.44 -3.39 18.42
N LEU A 166 -0.80 -2.19 18.89
CA LEU A 166 0.01 -1.45 19.86
C LEU A 166 -0.16 -2.07 21.25
N LEU A 167 0.94 -2.62 21.77
CA LEU A 167 0.99 -3.28 23.08
C LEU A 167 1.35 -2.33 24.21
N TYR A 168 2.32 -1.44 23.95
CA TYR A 168 2.82 -0.50 24.94
C TYR A 168 3.27 0.80 24.26
N ASP A 169 2.96 1.92 24.91
CA ASP A 169 3.44 3.25 24.56
C ASP A 169 3.74 4.00 25.86
N GLY A 170 5.02 4.08 26.21
CA GLY A 170 5.42 4.66 27.49
C GLY A 170 6.88 5.13 27.49
N SER A 171 7.29 5.74 28.60
CA SER A 171 8.63 6.32 28.74
C SER A 171 9.19 6.00 30.13
N PRO A 172 9.93 4.89 30.31
CA PRO A 172 10.48 4.53 31.61
C PRO A 172 11.57 5.51 32.09
N ILE A 173 12.19 6.25 31.16
CA ILE A 173 13.07 7.38 31.46
C ILE A 173 12.45 8.64 30.85
N ARG A 174 12.60 9.78 31.52
CA ARG A 174 12.15 11.08 31.02
C ARG A 174 12.65 11.29 29.60
N ARG A 175 11.72 11.47 28.66
CA ARG A 175 11.96 11.68 27.23
C ARG A 175 12.59 10.50 26.48
N GLU A 176 12.41 9.27 26.97
CA GLU A 176 12.87 8.06 26.27
C GLU A 176 11.69 7.12 26.05
N ARG A 177 11.04 7.26 24.90
CA ARG A 177 9.83 6.53 24.55
C ARG A 177 10.17 5.13 24.06
N ILE A 178 9.34 4.17 24.47
CA ILE A 178 9.31 2.79 24.00
C ILE A 178 7.94 2.58 23.36
N LEU A 179 7.94 2.05 22.15
CA LEU A 179 6.74 1.54 21.51
C LEU A 179 6.88 0.04 21.30
N LEU A 180 5.93 -0.74 21.79
CA LEU A 180 5.86 -2.18 21.53
C LEU A 180 4.63 -2.49 20.69
N PHE A 181 4.83 -3.32 19.68
CA PHE A 181 3.79 -3.80 18.79
C PHE A 181 3.80 -5.32 18.71
N GLY A 182 2.64 -5.92 18.57
CA GLY A 182 2.47 -7.35 18.40
C GLY A 182 0.99 -7.71 18.38
N ASN A 183 0.66 -8.81 17.70
CA ASN A 183 -0.69 -9.34 17.66
C ASN A 183 -0.91 -10.30 18.85
N ASP A 184 -2.12 -10.34 19.39
CA ASP A 184 -2.52 -11.27 20.46
C ASP A 184 -2.26 -12.74 20.09
N ASP A 185 -2.58 -13.16 18.86
CA ASP A 185 -2.33 -14.54 18.38
C ASP A 185 -0.82 -14.87 18.37
N GLN A 186 0.01 -13.89 18.03
CA GLN A 186 1.47 -14.05 18.01
C GLN A 186 2.07 -14.03 19.42
N LEU A 187 1.47 -13.26 20.34
CA LEU A 187 1.86 -13.25 21.74
C LEU A 187 1.56 -14.58 22.41
N ASP A 188 0.43 -15.21 22.08
CA ASP A 188 0.13 -16.54 22.58
C ASP A 188 1.19 -17.56 22.15
N LEU A 189 1.60 -17.54 20.88
CA LEU A 189 2.71 -18.35 20.39
C LEU A 189 4.02 -18.03 21.13
N LEU A 190 4.30 -16.75 21.39
CA LEU A 190 5.50 -16.33 22.12
C LEU A 190 5.54 -16.87 23.54
N PHE A 191 4.43 -16.79 24.27
CA PHE A 191 4.35 -17.22 25.66
C PHE A 191 4.36 -18.74 25.81
N ASP A 192 3.88 -19.47 24.81
CA ASP A 192 3.90 -20.93 24.79
C ASP A 192 5.22 -21.49 24.22
N SER A 193 6.09 -20.63 23.66
CA SER A 193 7.35 -21.04 23.07
C SER A 193 8.39 -21.45 24.11
N HIS A 194 9.09 -22.56 23.84
CA HIS A 194 10.23 -23.00 24.64
C HIS A 194 11.47 -22.13 24.40
N THR A 195 11.68 -21.73 23.14
CA THR A 195 12.87 -20.99 22.70
C THR A 195 12.45 -19.66 22.09
N VAL A 196 13.11 -18.57 22.51
CA VAL A 196 12.84 -17.23 22.01
C VAL A 196 14.11 -16.64 21.44
N PHE A 197 14.01 -16.06 20.24
CA PHE A 197 15.11 -15.30 19.66
C PHE A 197 14.85 -13.81 19.81
N MET A 198 15.89 -13.06 20.11
CA MET A 198 15.82 -11.62 20.25
C MET A 198 16.93 -10.99 19.41
N ASP A 199 16.59 -9.96 18.64
CA ASP A 199 17.53 -9.30 17.74
C ASP A 199 17.35 -7.78 17.73
N GLY A 200 18.46 -7.06 17.74
CA GLY A 200 18.52 -5.62 17.68
C GLY A 200 19.00 -5.11 16.32
N THR A 201 18.09 -4.59 15.50
CA THR A 201 18.48 -4.02 14.19
C THR A 201 18.60 -2.49 14.23
N PHE A 202 19.80 -1.98 13.90
CA PHE A 202 20.11 -0.54 13.93
C PHE A 202 19.94 0.14 12.57
N SER A 203 20.39 -0.51 11.49
CA SER A 203 20.43 0.06 10.13
C SER A 203 19.04 0.35 9.54
N LYS A 204 17.99 -0.19 10.16
CA LYS A 204 16.59 -0.04 9.73
C LYS A 204 15.78 0.84 10.67
N ALA A 205 16.36 1.35 11.76
CA ALA A 205 15.64 2.17 12.72
C ALA A 205 15.20 3.51 12.09
N PRO A 206 13.95 3.96 12.34
CA PRO A 206 13.52 5.29 11.93
C PRO A 206 14.39 6.37 12.60
N HIS A 207 14.56 7.53 11.98
CA HIS A 207 15.47 8.59 12.44
C HIS A 207 15.30 8.99 13.93
N ASN A 208 14.07 8.91 14.47
CA ASN A 208 13.76 9.26 15.86
C ASN A 208 14.05 8.14 16.88
N PHE A 209 14.47 6.96 16.43
CA PHE A 209 14.73 5.80 17.27
C PHE A 209 16.12 5.25 16.96
N CYS A 210 16.80 4.72 17.97
CA CYS A 210 18.14 4.18 17.79
C CYS A 210 18.14 2.70 17.38
N GLN A 211 17.03 1.99 17.58
CA GLN A 211 16.95 0.54 17.38
C GLN A 211 15.52 0.06 17.14
N ILE A 212 15.39 -0.92 16.25
CA ILE A 212 14.24 -1.82 16.20
C ILE A 212 14.65 -3.10 16.92
N TYR A 213 13.95 -3.43 18.00
CA TYR A 213 14.14 -4.66 18.76
C TYR A 213 13.06 -5.67 18.37
N ILE A 214 13.45 -6.88 18.01
CA ILE A 214 12.53 -7.90 17.49
C ILE A 214 12.59 -9.12 18.39
N ILE A 215 11.43 -9.66 18.75
CA ILE A 215 11.32 -10.88 19.53
C ILE A 215 10.57 -11.92 18.70
N HIS A 216 11.19 -13.07 18.53
CA HIS A 216 10.67 -14.19 17.76
C HIS A 216 10.39 -15.40 18.65
N ALA A 217 9.28 -16.08 18.38
CA ALA A 217 8.99 -17.39 18.91
C ALA A 217 9.51 -18.48 17.95
N VAL A 218 10.05 -19.56 18.50
CA VAL A 218 10.52 -20.72 17.74
C VAL A 218 9.66 -21.92 18.11
N ASN A 219 8.73 -22.25 17.22
CA ASN A 219 7.81 -23.37 17.39
C ASN A 219 7.86 -24.24 16.12
N PHE A 220 8.00 -25.55 16.29
CA PHE A 220 8.01 -26.52 15.17
C PHE A 220 9.01 -26.17 14.06
N ASP A 221 10.24 -25.79 14.44
CA ASP A 221 11.32 -25.36 13.53
C ASP A 221 11.02 -24.12 12.68
N ILE A 222 9.94 -23.39 13.00
CA ILE A 222 9.58 -22.12 12.37
C ILE A 222 9.86 -20.98 13.33
N CYS A 223 10.58 -19.97 12.84
CA CYS A 223 10.83 -18.73 13.56
C CYS A 223 9.80 -17.67 13.13
N LEU A 224 8.93 -17.25 14.05
CA LEU A 224 7.90 -16.25 13.82
C LEU A 224 8.18 -14.99 14.62
N THR A 225 8.13 -13.82 13.96
CA THR A 225 8.19 -12.55 14.69
C THR A 225 6.90 -12.31 15.44
N CYS A 226 7.02 -12.09 16.75
CA CYS A 226 5.86 -11.88 17.61
C CYS A 226 5.77 -10.46 18.15
N VAL A 227 6.91 -9.82 18.43
CA VAL A 227 6.95 -8.47 18.99
C VAL A 227 7.97 -7.61 18.26
N TYR A 228 7.57 -6.38 17.99
CA TYR A 228 8.43 -5.32 17.47
C TYR A 228 8.51 -4.19 18.49
N GLY A 229 9.72 -3.76 18.82
CA GLY A 229 10.01 -2.66 19.73
C GLY A 229 10.74 -1.53 19.02
N LEU A 230 10.25 -0.30 19.14
CA LEU A 230 10.98 0.90 18.75
C LEU A 230 11.57 1.54 19.99
N LEU A 231 12.91 1.57 20.07
CA LEU A 231 13.64 2.01 21.25
C LEU A 231 14.47 3.26 20.93
N MET A 232 14.36 4.28 21.79
CA MET A 232 15.16 5.50 21.67
C MET A 232 16.59 5.33 22.20
N ILE A 233 16.82 4.43 23.14
CA ILE A 233 18.12 4.21 23.79
C ILE A 233 18.35 2.73 24.11
N LYS A 234 19.63 2.37 24.25
CA LYS A 234 20.11 1.00 24.53
C LYS A 234 20.57 0.87 25.98
N LYS A 235 19.64 0.96 26.93
CA LYS A 235 19.95 0.84 28.35
C LYS A 235 19.21 -0.35 28.95
N SER A 236 19.82 -1.02 29.93
CA SER A 236 19.22 -2.18 30.60
C SER A 236 17.84 -1.89 31.18
N ILE A 237 17.58 -0.66 31.64
CA ILE A 237 16.25 -0.25 32.12
C ILE A 237 15.18 -0.29 31.03
N VAL A 238 15.52 0.02 29.78
CA VAL A 238 14.59 -0.05 28.64
C VAL A 238 14.25 -1.51 28.35
N TYR A 239 15.26 -2.37 28.23
CA TYR A 239 15.03 -3.81 28.04
C TYR A 239 14.24 -4.42 29.20
N LYS A 240 14.56 -4.04 30.44
CA LYS A 240 13.81 -4.46 31.63
C LYS A 240 12.35 -4.06 31.53
N GLN A 241 12.05 -2.84 31.09
CA GLN A 241 10.67 -2.40 30.89
C GLN A 241 9.95 -3.30 29.88
N ILE A 242 10.58 -3.64 28.74
CA ILE A 242 9.98 -4.54 27.74
C ILE A 242 9.58 -5.87 28.37
N PHE A 243 10.47 -6.50 29.14
CA PHE A 243 10.17 -7.76 29.82
C PHE A 243 9.08 -7.65 30.88
N VAL A 244 9.04 -6.55 31.63
CA VAL A 244 7.98 -6.27 32.61
C VAL A 244 6.63 -6.18 31.90
N GLU A 245 6.54 -5.42 30.81
CA GLU A 245 5.31 -5.29 30.02
C GLU A 245 4.88 -6.64 29.43
N LEU A 246 5.80 -7.41 28.85
CA LEU A 246 5.48 -8.73 28.30
C LEU A 246 5.01 -9.72 29.36
N LYS A 247 5.63 -9.73 30.55
CA LYS A 247 5.20 -10.56 31.69
C LYS A 247 3.81 -10.13 32.17
N GLN A 248 3.54 -8.83 32.27
CA GLN A 248 2.21 -8.33 32.65
C GLN A 248 1.15 -8.72 31.63
N ILE A 249 1.45 -8.58 30.34
CA ILE A 249 0.61 -8.98 29.20
C ILE A 249 0.35 -10.50 29.24
N ALA A 250 1.35 -11.33 29.53
CA ALA A 250 1.18 -12.77 29.69
C ALA A 250 0.25 -13.10 30.88
N SER A 251 0.48 -12.49 32.04
CA SER A 251 -0.33 -12.70 33.24
C SER A 251 -1.80 -12.32 33.04
N GLN A 252 -2.07 -11.23 32.31
CA GLN A 252 -3.44 -10.83 31.94
C GLN A 252 -4.16 -11.88 31.08
N ARG A 253 -3.42 -12.75 30.39
CA ARG A 253 -3.95 -13.87 29.59
C ARG A 253 -3.93 -15.21 30.34
N GLY A 254 -3.61 -15.22 31.63
CA GLY A 254 -3.47 -16.45 32.40
C GLY A 254 -2.26 -17.29 31.99
N LYS A 255 -1.26 -16.70 31.34
CA LYS A 255 -0.01 -17.33 30.92
C LYS A 255 1.18 -16.77 31.70
N SER A 256 2.31 -17.46 31.65
CA SER A 256 3.58 -16.99 32.18
C SER A 256 4.62 -16.86 31.07
N PHE A 257 5.26 -15.69 30.95
CA PHE A 257 6.37 -15.53 30.02
C PHE A 257 7.70 -15.92 30.69
N SER A 258 8.08 -17.19 30.51
CA SER A 258 9.31 -17.79 31.05
C SER A 258 9.90 -18.80 30.05
N PRO A 259 10.48 -18.34 28.93
CA PRO A 259 11.08 -19.23 27.96
C PRO A 259 12.27 -19.98 28.57
N ALA A 260 12.46 -21.23 28.19
CA ALA A 260 13.55 -22.06 28.71
C ALA A 260 14.91 -21.70 28.08
N SER A 261 14.89 -21.23 26.83
CA SER A 261 16.08 -20.78 26.12
C SER A 261 15.84 -19.42 25.46
N ILE A 262 16.78 -18.50 25.63
CA ILE A 262 16.80 -17.20 24.97
C ILE A 262 18.09 -17.11 24.18
N ILE A 263 17.98 -16.91 22.87
CA ILE A 263 19.13 -16.65 21.99
C ILE A 263 19.05 -15.19 21.55
N THR A 264 20.11 -14.44 21.80
CA THR A 264 20.21 -13.03 21.44
C THR A 264 21.61 -12.74 20.94
N ASP A 265 21.75 -11.72 20.10
CA ASP A 265 23.04 -11.14 19.80
C ASP A 265 23.69 -10.57 21.09
N PHE A 266 25.01 -10.41 21.08
CA PHE A 266 25.73 -9.94 22.25
C PHE A 266 25.48 -8.44 22.47
N GLU A 267 24.39 -8.13 23.18
CA GLU A 267 24.07 -6.78 23.63
C GLU A 267 24.28 -6.66 25.15
N PRO A 268 25.34 -5.95 25.62
CA PRO A 268 25.69 -5.87 27.04
C PRO A 268 24.56 -5.34 27.94
N ALA A 269 23.69 -4.50 27.39
CA ALA A 269 22.57 -3.93 28.12
C ALA A 269 21.43 -4.94 28.36
N VAL A 270 21.29 -5.97 27.51
CA VAL A 270 20.22 -6.98 27.59
C VAL A 270 20.58 -8.09 28.58
N LEU A 271 21.85 -8.52 28.61
CA LEU A 271 22.30 -9.66 29.42
C LEU A 271 21.95 -9.58 30.92
N PRO A 272 22.06 -8.42 31.62
CA PRO A 272 21.67 -8.32 33.03
C PRO A 272 20.17 -8.54 33.26
N VAL A 273 19.34 -8.21 32.26
CA VAL A 273 17.87 -8.33 32.33
C VAL A 273 17.43 -9.78 32.14
N LEU A 274 18.14 -10.53 31.28
CA LEU A 274 17.84 -11.96 31.06
C LEU A 274 18.20 -12.83 32.27
N LYS A 275 19.15 -12.37 33.10
CA LYS A 275 19.62 -13.09 34.29
C LYS A 275 18.80 -12.80 35.55
N SER A 276 17.86 -11.85 35.49
CA SER A 276 17.04 -11.38 36.62
C SER A 276 15.64 -11.96 36.63
#